data_AF-A0A1B9C1S1-F1
#
_entry.id   AF-A0A1B9C1S1-F1
#
_cell.length_a   1.000
_cell.length_b   1.000
_cell.length_c   1.000
_cell.angle_alpha   90.00
_cell.angle_beta   90.00
_cell.angle_gamma   90.00
#
_symmetry.space_group_name_H-M   'P 1'
#
loop_
_entity.id
_entity.type
_entity.pdbx_description
1 polymer ?
#
loop_
_entity_poly.entity_id
_entity_poly.type
_entity_poly.pdbx_seq_one_letter_code
_entity_poly.pdbx_strand_id
1 'polypeptide(L)'
;MSEARKYLNTSDECVSDILRLATKALACAYQTTYDMPKDLPDGWIGIRVDILPERLTGKPTGDANAELQRLLNVAPWTKTWNASKGEAT
;
A
#
# COMPACT_ATOMS: atom_id res chain seq x y z
N MET A 1 1.40 10.11 -24.97
CA MET A 1 0.90 9.88 -23.59
C MET A 1 1.26 8.44 -23.23
N SER A 2 2.17 8.22 -22.28
CA SER A 2 2.62 6.84 -21.94
C SER A 2 1.49 6.06 -21.25
N GLU A 3 1.40 4.76 -21.51
CA GLU A 3 0.39 3.87 -20.90
C GLU A 3 0.37 3.95 -19.37
N ALA A 4 1.51 4.19 -18.73
CA ALA A 4 1.61 4.38 -17.29
C ALA A 4 0.68 5.49 -16.75
N ARG A 5 0.47 6.59 -17.50
CA ARG A 5 -0.45 7.67 -17.11
C ARG A 5 -1.94 7.31 -17.22
N LYS A 6 -2.30 6.29 -18.02
CA LYS A 6 -3.68 5.79 -18.08
C LYS A 6 -4.04 4.93 -16.87
N TYR A 7 -3.05 4.22 -16.31
CA TYR A 7 -3.24 3.38 -15.12
C TYR A 7 -3.04 4.14 -13.80
N LEU A 8 -2.24 5.21 -13.81
CA LEU A 8 -2.12 6.17 -12.71
C LEU A 8 -3.15 7.28 -12.83
N ASN A 9 -4.42 6.93 -13.05
CA ASN A 9 -5.48 7.90 -12.87
C ASN A 9 -5.64 8.08 -11.36
N THR A 10 -5.12 9.18 -10.83
CA THR A 10 -4.98 9.50 -9.40
C THR A 10 -6.30 9.73 -8.67
N SER A 11 -7.41 9.65 -9.39
CA SER A 11 -8.78 9.57 -8.88
C SER A 11 -9.25 8.13 -8.61
N ASP A 12 -8.41 7.11 -8.89
CA ASP A 12 -8.71 5.73 -8.56
C ASP A 12 -8.40 5.47 -7.07
N GLU A 13 -9.45 5.51 -6.26
CA GLU A 13 -9.41 5.22 -4.83
C GLU A 13 -8.72 3.87 -4.53
N CYS A 14 -8.75 2.91 -5.47
CA CYS A 14 -8.11 1.61 -5.30
C CYS A 14 -6.57 1.72 -5.28
N VAL A 15 -5.98 2.57 -6.13
CA VAL A 15 -4.52 2.78 -6.15
C VAL A 15 -4.05 3.43 -4.85
N SER A 16 -4.80 4.42 -4.36
CA SER A 16 -4.52 5.07 -3.09
C SER A 16 -4.63 4.11 -1.90
N ASP A 17 -5.63 3.23 -1.92
CA ASP A 17 -5.82 2.23 -0.87
C ASP A 17 -4.76 1.12 -0.90
N ILE A 18 -4.39 0.59 -2.06
CA ILE A 18 -3.30 -0.40 -2.17
C ILE A 18 -2.01 0.17 -1.61
N LEU A 19 -1.66 1.40 -1.99
CA LEU A 19 -0.46 2.07 -1.50
C LEU A 19 -0.53 2.26 0.03
N ARG A 20 -1.67 2.67 0.58
CA ARG A 20 -1.89 2.78 2.03
C ARG A 20 -1.73 1.44 2.75
N LEU A 21 -2.24 0.34 2.20
CA LEU A 21 -2.12 -0.99 2.79
C LEU A 21 -0.68 -1.50 2.72
N ALA A 22 0.02 -1.30 1.61
CA ALA A 22 1.44 -1.65 1.46
C ALA A 22 2.31 -0.90 2.46
N THR A 23 2.06 0.39 2.66
CA THR A 23 2.76 1.18 3.69
C THR A 23 2.45 0.67 5.09
N LYS A 24 1.18 0.39 5.40
CA LYS A 24 0.81 -0.15 6.72
C LYS A 24 1.50 -1.48 7.00
N ALA A 25 1.58 -2.36 6.00
CA ALA A 25 2.30 -3.63 6.11
C ALA A 25 3.80 -3.43 6.37
N LEU A 26 4.41 -2.50 5.63
CA LEU A 26 5.82 -2.14 5.81
C LEU A 26 6.10 -1.56 7.21
N ALA A 27 5.26 -0.62 7.66
CA ALA A 27 5.35 -0.04 8.98
C ALA A 27 5.20 -1.10 10.08
N CYS A 28 4.29 -2.06 9.91
CA CYS A 28 4.13 -3.19 10.83
C CYS A 28 5.38 -4.08 10.89
N ALA A 29 5.95 -4.44 9.72
CA ALA A 29 7.13 -5.30 9.63
C ALA A 29 8.36 -4.70 10.35
N TYR A 30 8.50 -3.38 10.31
CA TYR A 30 9.55 -2.64 11.02
C TYR A 30 9.12 -2.13 12.41
N GLN A 31 7.89 -2.43 12.85
CA GLN A 31 7.19 -1.90 14.04
C GLN A 31 7.40 -0.40 14.22
N THR A 32 7.03 0.33 13.17
CA THR A 32 7.11 1.78 13.12
C THR A 32 5.78 2.39 12.68
N THR A 33 5.77 3.72 12.61
CA THR A 33 4.67 4.55 12.14
C THR A 33 4.83 4.89 10.66
N TYR A 34 3.72 5.32 10.07
CA TYR A 34 3.69 5.87 8.72
C TYR A 34 2.75 7.07 8.69
N ASP A 35 3.01 7.96 7.75
CA ASP A 35 2.20 9.15 7.50
C ASP A 35 1.97 9.35 5.99
N MET A 36 0.87 10.02 5.68
CA MET A 36 0.51 10.43 4.33
C MET A 36 0.61 11.95 4.27
N PRO A 37 1.65 12.51 3.64
CA PRO A 37 1.77 13.95 3.44
C PRO A 37 0.55 14.49 2.70
N LYS A 38 -0.04 15.55 3.24
CA LYS A 38 -1.27 16.17 2.70
C LYS A 38 -0.99 17.22 1.63
N ASP A 39 0.25 17.74 1.60
CA ASP A 39 0.64 18.88 0.77
C ASP A 39 1.47 18.44 -0.44
N LEU A 40 0.95 17.50 -1.21
CA LEU A 40 1.59 17.02 -2.43
C LEU A 40 0.92 17.64 -3.66
N PRO A 41 1.67 17.87 -4.76
CA PRO A 41 1.08 18.37 -6.00
C PRO A 41 -0.05 17.45 -6.49
N ASP A 42 -1.03 18.02 -7.18
CA ASP A 42 -2.14 17.25 -7.74
C ASP A 42 -1.64 16.06 -8.57
N GLY A 43 -2.23 14.90 -8.31
CA GLY A 43 -1.84 13.65 -8.94
C GLY A 43 -0.63 12.95 -8.32
N TRP A 44 -0.14 13.41 -7.17
CA TRP A 44 0.91 12.73 -6.43
C TRP A 44 0.33 12.02 -5.21
N ILE A 45 0.74 10.76 -5.04
CA ILE A 45 0.51 10.00 -3.80
C ILE A 45 1.89 9.79 -3.18
N GLY A 46 2.10 10.37 -2.01
CA GLY A 46 3.31 10.20 -1.24
C GLY A 46 2.98 9.50 0.06
N ILE A 47 3.86 8.62 0.48
CA ILE A 47 3.74 7.93 1.75
C ILE A 47 5.11 7.82 2.37
N ARG A 48 5.20 8.13 3.66
CA ARG A 48 6.44 8.05 4.41
C ARG A 48 6.31 6.99 5.50
N VAL A 49 7.38 6.21 5.64
CA VAL A 49 7.53 5.17 6.66
C VAL A 49 8.81 5.48 7.41
N ASP A 50 8.70 5.71 8.72
CA ASP A 50 9.86 6.08 9.53
C ASP A 50 10.63 4.83 9.93
N ILE A 51 11.63 4.40 9.17
CA ILE A 51 12.43 3.22 9.56
C ILE A 51 13.60 3.68 10.42
N LEU A 52 13.60 3.30 11.70
CA LEU A 52 14.71 3.59 12.62
C LEU A 52 16.00 2.90 12.14
N PRO A 53 17.15 3.60 12.06
CA PRO A 53 18.39 3.03 11.57
C PRO A 53 18.84 1.76 12.31
N GLU A 54 18.60 1.67 13.61
CA GLU A 54 18.95 0.47 14.40
C GLU A 54 18.17 -0.79 13.96
N ARG A 55 17.05 -0.61 13.26
CA ARG A 55 16.21 -1.68 12.73
C ARG A 55 16.54 -2.07 11.30
N LEU A 56 17.33 -1.27 10.58
CA LEU A 56 17.82 -1.60 9.23
C LEU A 56 18.96 -2.63 9.27
N THR A 57 19.68 -2.71 10.39
CA THR A 57 20.74 -3.70 10.62
C THR A 57 20.20 -5.07 11.07
N GLY A 58 18.91 -5.13 11.44
CA GLY A 58 18.19 -6.37 11.75
C GLY A 58 17.35 -6.83 10.57
N LYS A 59 17.11 -8.15 10.46
CA LYS A 59 16.01 -8.62 9.60
C LYS A 59 14.71 -7.97 10.05
N PRO A 60 13.79 -7.65 9.12
CA PRO A 60 12.44 -7.23 9.48
C PRO A 60 11.86 -8.18 10.54
N THR A 61 11.29 -7.63 11.60
CA THR A 61 10.70 -8.42 12.70
C THR A 61 9.47 -9.22 12.27
N GLY A 62 8.88 -8.90 11.11
CA GLY A 62 7.77 -9.64 10.51
C GLY A 62 7.86 -9.65 8.98
N ASP A 63 7.09 -10.55 8.35
CA ASP A 63 6.98 -10.66 6.89
C ASP A 63 5.99 -9.61 6.37
N ALA A 64 6.53 -8.55 5.77
CA ALA A 64 5.74 -7.47 5.18
C ALA A 64 4.80 -7.96 4.07
N ASN A 65 5.18 -9.00 3.33
CA ASN A 65 4.34 -9.57 2.28
C ASN A 65 3.17 -10.36 2.89
N ALA A 66 3.41 -11.15 3.95
CA ALA A 66 2.33 -11.83 4.66
C ALA A 66 1.31 -10.85 5.26
N GLU A 67 1.78 -9.76 5.86
CA GLU A 67 0.88 -8.71 6.40
C GLU A 67 0.14 -7.97 5.29
N LEU A 68 0.79 -7.69 4.15
CA LEU A 68 0.13 -7.10 2.99
C LEU A 68 -0.99 -8.00 2.46
N GLN A 69 -0.73 -9.30 2.30
CA GLN A 69 -1.75 -10.26 1.86
C GLN A 69 -2.92 -10.33 2.85
N ARG A 70 -2.65 -10.34 4.16
CA ARG A 70 -3.69 -10.28 5.19
C ARG A 70 -4.55 -9.02 5.07
N LEU A 71 -3.91 -7.87 4.87
CA LEU A 71 -4.58 -6.57 4.75
C LEU A 71 -5.40 -6.45 3.47
N LEU A 72 -4.91 -6.98 2.35
CA LEU A 72 -5.66 -7.06 1.09
C LEU A 72 -6.91 -7.94 1.25
N ASN A 73 -6.78 -9.10 1.89
CA ASN A 73 -7.90 -10.05 2.06
C ASN A 73 -9.07 -9.49 2.91
N VAL A 74 -8.82 -8.49 3.75
CA VAL A 74 -9.87 -7.86 4.59
C VAL A 74 -10.33 -6.50 4.05
N ALA A 75 -9.71 -5.97 3.00
CA ALA A 75 -10.09 -4.69 2.42
C ALA A 75 -11.49 -4.78 1.76
N PRO A 76 -12.40 -3.82 1.95
CA PRO A 76 -13.78 -3.93 1.45
C PRO A 76 -13.89 -4.09 -0.08
N TRP A 77 -12.96 -3.49 -0.82
CA TRP A 77 -12.95 -3.48 -2.28
C TRP A 77 -12.34 -4.73 -2.92
N THR A 78 -11.63 -5.60 -2.18
CA THR A 78 -11.00 -6.79 -2.77
C THR A 78 -12.01 -7.84 -3.21
N LYS A 79 -13.18 -7.92 -2.57
CA LYS A 79 -14.29 -8.76 -3.06
C LYS A 79 -14.79 -8.31 -4.42
N THR A 80 -14.95 -7.01 -4.61
CA THR A 80 -15.42 -6.39 -5.85
C THR A 80 -14.37 -6.53 -6.96
N TRP A 81 -13.08 -6.40 -6.61
CA TRP A 81 -11.96 -6.61 -7.53
C TRP A 81 -11.85 -8.06 -8.01
N ASN A 82 -11.88 -9.04 -7.11
CA ASN A 82 -11.80 -10.46 -7.47
C ASN A 82 -13.02 -10.89 -8.31
N ALA A 83 -14.20 -10.37 -7.98
CA ALA A 83 -15.41 -10.57 -8.80
C ALA A 83 -15.27 -9.96 -10.22
N SER A 84 -14.63 -8.80 -10.36
CA SER A 84 -14.39 -8.16 -11.67
C SER A 84 -13.37 -8.91 -12.53
N LYS A 85 -12.50 -9.72 -11.91
CA LYS A 85 -11.45 -10.51 -12.57
C LYS A 85 -11.90 -11.92 -12.96
N GLY A 86 -13.12 -12.33 -12.60
CA GLY A 86 -13.63 -13.68 -12.87
C GLY A 86 -12.97 -14.77 -12.03
N GLU A 87 -12.21 -14.41 -11.00
CA GLU A 87 -11.67 -15.36 -10.02
C GLU A 87 -12.74 -15.57 -8.94
N ALA A 88 -13.69 -16.47 -9.25
CA ALA A 88 -14.60 -16.99 -8.26
C ALA A 88 -13.80 -17.78 -7.21
N THR A 89 -14.10 -17.48 -5.94
CA THR A 89 -13.60 -18.09 -4.69
C THR A 89 -13.40 -19.59 -4.74
#